data_AF-A0A6N1VKX7-F1
#
_entry.id   AF-A0A6N1VKX7-F1
#
_cell.length_a   1.000
_cell.length_b   1.000
_cell.length_c   1.000
_cell.angle_alpha   90.00
_cell.angle_beta   90.00
_cell.angle_gamma   90.00
#
_symmetry.space_group_name_H-M   'P 1'
#
loop_
_entity.id
_entity.type
_entity.pdbx_description
1 polymer ?
#
loop_
_entity_poly.entity_id
_entity_poly.type
_entity_poly.pdbx_seq_one_letter_code
_entity_poly.pdbx_strand_id
1 'polypeptide(L)'
;MAQSREERLRRQRERQREYRRRLRAARKPSRDDIARAALHWAIRETMQDEQQLDRLGDRVIPILVAQGFDRKKCDEAFDELVERYRRGWDFQRRFPEDGDNGKDVVGGTKDGAT
;
A
#
# COMPACT_ATOMS: atom_id res chain seq x y z
N MET A 1 31.05 -14.14 21.44
CA MET A 1 29.61 -14.45 21.60
C MET A 1 28.88 -14.04 20.33
N ALA A 2 28.49 -14.99 19.47
CA ALA A 2 27.74 -14.68 18.26
C ALA A 2 26.31 -14.27 18.65
N GLN A 3 25.89 -13.06 18.27
CA GLN A 3 24.52 -12.61 18.54
C GLN A 3 23.51 -13.58 17.92
N SER A 4 22.47 -13.93 18.67
CA SER A 4 21.42 -14.80 18.15
C SER A 4 20.74 -14.14 16.94
N ARG A 5 20.26 -14.96 16.00
CA ARG A 5 19.57 -14.48 14.79
C ARG A 5 18.37 -13.58 15.15
N GLU A 6 17.69 -13.86 16.27
CA GLU A 6 16.57 -13.07 16.78
C GLU A 6 17.00 -11.69 17.27
N GLU A 7 18.11 -11.58 18.00
CA GLU A 7 18.63 -10.28 18.45
C GLU A 7 19.00 -9.39 17.26
N ARG A 8 19.59 -9.97 16.21
CA ARG A 8 19.92 -9.25 14.97
C ARG A 8 18.66 -8.75 14.26
N LEU A 9 17.65 -9.60 14.12
CA LEU A 9 16.38 -9.24 13.49
C LEU A 9 15.62 -8.18 14.29
N ARG A 10 15.59 -8.28 15.62
CA ARG A 10 14.98 -7.27 16.50
C ARG A 10 15.65 -5.90 16.35
N ARG A 11 16.98 -5.84 16.44
CA ARG A 11 17.73 -4.60 16.25
C ARG A 11 17.55 -4.01 14.85
N GLN A 12 17.42 -4.84 13.83
CA GLN A 12 17.14 -4.39 12.47
C GLN A 12 15.74 -3.77 12.35
N ARG A 13 14.73 -4.39 12.97
CA ARG A 13 13.36 -3.85 13.04
C ARG A 13 13.31 -2.51 13.78
N GLU A 14 13.98 -2.41 14.94
CA GLU A 14 14.08 -1.17 15.71
C GLU A 14 14.73 -0.04 14.89
N ARG A 15 15.88 -0.31 14.24
CA ARG A 15 16.53 0.66 13.33
C ARG A 15 15.62 1.11 12.19
N GLN A 16 14.89 0.18 11.56
CA GLN A 16 13.96 0.53 10.50
C GLN A 16 12.76 1.34 11.01
N ARG A 17 12.28 1.07 12.23
CA ARG A 17 11.21 1.85 12.86
C ARG A 17 11.67 3.28 13.15
N GLU A 18 12.85 3.46 13.73
CA GLU A 18 13.40 4.80 13.99
C GLU A 18 13.66 5.59 12.71
N TYR A 19 14.23 4.94 11.69
CA TYR A 19 14.43 5.55 10.38
C TYR A 19 13.11 6.02 9.77
N ARG A 20 12.07 5.17 9.80
CA ARG A 20 10.71 5.53 9.36
C ARG A 20 10.12 6.65 10.19
N ARG A 21 10.31 6.66 11.52
CA ARG A 21 9.84 7.73 12.41
C ARG A 21 10.49 9.08 12.06
N ARG A 22 11.81 9.09 11.80
CA ARG A 22 12.54 10.30 11.37
C ARG A 22 12.07 10.80 10.01
N LEU A 23 11.86 9.90 9.04
CA LEU A 23 11.29 10.26 7.74
C LEU A 23 9.88 10.84 7.86
N ARG A 24 9.02 10.26 8.70
CA ARG A 24 7.67 10.79 8.99
C ARG A 24 7.73 12.18 9.62
N ALA A 25 8.62 12.39 10.59
CA ALA A 25 8.82 13.70 11.21
C ALA A 25 9.30 14.75 10.20
N ALA A 26 10.14 14.35 9.25
CA ALA A 26 10.60 15.20 8.14
C ALA A 26 9.53 15.40 7.04
N ARG A 27 8.35 14.77 7.13
CA ARG A 27 7.28 14.78 6.11
C ARG A 27 7.76 14.46 4.69
N LYS A 28 8.85 13.69 4.58
CA LYS A 28 9.43 13.33 3.29
C LYS A 28 8.71 12.09 2.74
N PRO A 29 8.13 12.14 1.52
CA PRO A 29 7.49 10.97 0.93
C PRO A 29 8.52 9.89 0.61
N SER A 30 8.15 8.64 0.86
CA SER A 30 8.91 7.48 0.43
C SER A 30 8.78 7.28 -1.09
N ARG A 31 9.64 6.43 -1.68
CA ARG A 31 9.51 6.02 -3.09
C ARG A 31 8.15 5.38 -3.36
N ASP A 32 7.67 4.56 -2.41
CA ASP A 32 6.35 3.92 -2.51
C ASP A 32 5.25 4.98 -2.49
N ASP A 33 5.36 5.99 -1.63
CA ASP A 33 4.38 7.09 -1.53
C ASP A 33 4.27 7.85 -2.86
N ILE A 34 5.42 8.11 -3.50
CA ILE A 34 5.48 8.77 -4.82
C ILE A 34 4.88 7.86 -5.89
N ALA A 35 5.29 6.59 -5.95
CA ALA A 35 4.76 5.64 -6.93
C ALA A 35 3.23 5.49 -6.81
N ARG A 36 2.74 5.43 -5.57
CA ARG A 36 1.34 5.34 -5.22
C ARG A 36 0.56 6.59 -5.66
N ALA A 37 1.07 7.78 -5.37
CA ALA A 37 0.45 9.04 -5.79
C ALA A 37 0.46 9.21 -7.32
N ALA A 38 1.56 8.84 -7.98
CA ALA A 38 1.67 8.88 -9.44
C ALA A 38 0.68 7.94 -10.12
N LEU A 39 0.56 6.70 -9.62
CA LEU A 39 -0.40 5.73 -10.14
C LEU A 39 -1.85 6.20 -9.96
N HIS A 40 -2.17 6.76 -8.79
CA HIS A 40 -3.49 7.34 -8.54
C HIS A 40 -3.86 8.38 -9.59
N TRP A 41 -2.97 9.36 -9.75
CA TRP A 41 -3.17 10.46 -10.66
C TRP A 41 -3.30 9.95 -12.10
N ALA A 42 -2.40 9.05 -12.53
CA ALA A 42 -2.43 8.49 -13.88
C ALA A 42 -3.75 7.79 -14.19
N ILE A 43 -4.23 6.90 -13.32
CA ILE A 43 -5.50 6.20 -13.54
C ILE A 43 -6.67 7.18 -13.55
N ARG A 44 -6.70 8.16 -12.64
CA ARG A 44 -7.75 9.18 -12.59
C ARG A 44 -7.81 10.04 -13.84
N GLU A 45 -6.66 10.40 -14.38
CA GLU A 45 -6.56 11.19 -15.59
C GLU A 45 -7.01 10.39 -16.82
N THR A 46 -6.59 9.13 -16.93
CA THR A 46 -6.85 8.34 -18.13
C THR A 46 -8.19 7.61 -18.11
N MET A 47 -8.83 7.39 -16.96
CA MET A 47 -10.05 6.57 -16.89
C MET A 47 -11.28 7.18 -17.60
N GLN A 48 -11.23 8.46 -17.98
CA GLN A 48 -12.29 9.11 -18.75
C GLN A 48 -12.18 8.82 -20.26
N ASP A 49 -11.07 8.24 -20.71
CA ASP A 49 -10.78 7.90 -22.10
C ASP A 49 -10.14 6.50 -22.17
N GLU A 50 -10.93 5.51 -22.60
CA GLU A 50 -10.50 4.11 -22.68
C GLU A 50 -9.20 3.94 -23.48
N GLN A 51 -8.98 4.73 -24.55
CA GLN A 51 -7.73 4.63 -25.31
C GLN A 51 -6.51 5.10 -24.52
N GLN A 52 -6.67 6.09 -23.65
CA GLN A 52 -5.57 6.55 -22.80
C GLN A 52 -5.31 5.57 -21.67
N LEU A 53 -6.35 4.93 -21.15
CA LEU A 53 -6.23 3.90 -20.14
C LEU A 53 -5.52 2.66 -20.69
N ASP A 54 -5.87 2.21 -21.90
CA ASP A 54 -5.18 1.11 -22.59
C ASP A 54 -3.70 1.44 -22.78
N ARG A 55 -3.37 2.66 -23.23
CA ARG A 55 -1.97 3.11 -23.36
C ARG A 55 -1.22 3.16 -22.03
N LEU A 56 -1.92 3.39 -20.92
CA LEU A 56 -1.31 3.31 -19.59
C LEU A 56 -0.99 1.86 -19.25
N GLY A 57 -1.92 0.93 -19.49
CA GLY A 57 -1.71 -0.52 -19.35
C GLY A 57 -0.52 -1.01 -20.20
N ASP A 58 -0.49 -0.63 -21.48
CA ASP A 58 0.59 -0.97 -22.43
C ASP A 58 1.98 -0.50 -21.98
N ARG A 59 2.06 0.52 -21.13
CA ARG A 59 3.33 1.01 -20.57
C ARG A 59 3.69 0.32 -19.26
N VAL A 60 2.71 0.09 -18.38
CA VAL A 60 2.94 -0.45 -17.04
C VAL A 60 3.17 -1.95 -17.07
N ILE A 61 2.39 -2.68 -17.87
CA ILE A 61 2.39 -4.15 -17.88
C ILE A 61 3.75 -4.72 -18.34
N PRO A 62 4.40 -4.21 -19.42
CA PRO A 62 5.74 -4.66 -19.78
C PRO A 62 6.78 -4.44 -18.68
N ILE A 63 6.66 -3.37 -17.89
CA ILE A 63 7.57 -3.10 -16.76
C ILE A 63 7.42 -4.17 -15.69
N LEU A 64 6.18 -4.59 -15.38
CA LEU A 64 5.91 -5.67 -14.44
C LEU A 64 6.40 -7.02 -14.98
N VAL A 65 6.17 -7.30 -16.26
CA VAL A 65 6.67 -8.52 -16.90
C VAL A 65 8.21 -8.59 -16.84
N ALA A 66 8.90 -7.47 -17.07
CA ALA A 66 10.34 -7.39 -16.93
C ALA A 66 10.86 -7.63 -15.50
N GLN A 67 10.00 -7.45 -14.49
CA GLN A 67 10.28 -7.80 -13.09
C GLN A 67 10.05 -9.30 -12.77
N GLY A 68 9.59 -10.08 -13.76
CA GLY A 68 9.35 -11.52 -13.64
C GLY A 68 7.90 -11.88 -13.33
N PHE A 69 6.96 -10.94 -13.42
CA PHE A 69 5.53 -11.25 -13.28
C PHE A 69 4.96 -11.86 -14.58
N ASP A 70 3.96 -12.72 -14.43
CA ASP A 70 3.21 -13.27 -15.56
C ASP A 70 2.37 -12.18 -16.23
N ARG A 71 2.45 -12.06 -17.57
CA ARG A 71 1.76 -11.01 -18.32
C ARG A 71 0.26 -11.04 -18.11
N LYS A 72 -0.37 -12.22 -18.26
CA LYS A 72 -1.82 -12.34 -18.15
C LYS A 72 -2.31 -11.95 -16.75
N LYS A 73 -1.57 -12.35 -15.71
CA LYS A 73 -1.86 -11.91 -14.33
C LYS A 73 -1.67 -10.41 -14.13
N CYS A 74 -0.72 -9.78 -14.83
CA CYS A 74 -0.57 -8.32 -14.80
C CYS A 74 -1.74 -7.61 -15.50
N ASP A 75 -2.19 -8.10 -16.65
CA ASP A 75 -3.37 -7.58 -17.36
C ASP A 75 -4.61 -7.68 -16.44
N GLU A 76 -4.90 -8.87 -15.90
CA GLU A 76 -6.04 -9.09 -14.98
C GLU A 76 -5.99 -8.18 -13.74
N ALA A 77 -4.82 -8.02 -13.12
CA ALA A 77 -4.66 -7.17 -11.94
C ALA A 77 -4.81 -5.68 -12.27
N PHE A 78 -4.39 -5.25 -13.46
CA PHE A 78 -4.58 -3.87 -13.90
C PHE A 78 -6.06 -3.57 -14.14
N ASP A 79 -6.78 -4.46 -14.81
CA ASP A 79 -8.23 -4.32 -15.05
C ASP A 79 -9.02 -4.27 -13.74
N GLU A 80 -8.70 -5.16 -12.78
CA GLU A 80 -9.32 -5.16 -11.46
C GLU A 80 -9.07 -3.83 -10.73
N LEU A 81 -7.85 -3.30 -10.83
CA LEU A 81 -7.50 -2.01 -10.24
C LEU A 81 -8.34 -0.88 -10.83
N VAL A 82 -8.44 -0.80 -12.16
CA VAL A 82 -9.26 0.20 -12.85
C VAL A 82 -10.73 0.08 -12.44
N GLU A 83 -11.25 -1.14 -12.36
CA GLU A 83 -12.65 -1.36 -12.00
C GLU A 83 -12.95 -0.88 -10.57
N ARG A 84 -12.02 -1.04 -9.63
CA ARG A 84 -12.14 -0.44 -8.29
C ARG A 84 -12.25 1.09 -8.39
N TYR A 85 -11.40 1.72 -9.21
CA TYR A 85 -11.46 3.17 -9.43
C TYR A 85 -12.78 3.64 -10.02
N ARG A 86 -13.33 2.91 -11.00
CA ARG A 86 -14.65 3.20 -11.58
C ARG A 86 -15.77 3.12 -10.55
N ARG A 87 -15.66 2.22 -9.57
CA ARG A 87 -16.61 2.09 -8.44
C ARG A 87 -16.45 3.17 -7.37
N GLY A 88 -15.67 4.21 -7.63
CA GLY A 88 -15.45 5.31 -6.68
C GLY A 88 -14.48 4.96 -5.55
N TRP A 89 -13.63 3.93 -5.75
CA TRP A 89 -12.54 3.68 -4.82
C TRP A 89 -11.58 4.86 -4.83
N ASP A 90 -11.48 5.56 -3.70
CA ASP A 90 -10.49 6.60 -3.49
C ASP A 90 -9.28 6.02 -2.73
N PHE A 91 -8.09 6.55 -2.97
CA PHE A 91 -6.87 6.08 -2.31
C PHE A 91 -7.02 6.30 -0.81
N GLN A 92 -7.37 5.25 -0.06
CA GLN A 92 -7.34 5.33 1.39
C GLN A 92 -5.89 5.61 1.82
N ARG A 93 -5.67 6.78 2.41
CA ARG A 93 -4.49 7.06 3.25
C ARG A 93 -4.51 6.07 4.42
N ARG A 94 -4.01 4.86 4.21
CA ARG A 94 -3.66 3.97 5.30
C ARG A 94 -2.46 3.16 4.88
N PHE A 95 -1.32 3.46 5.50
CA PHE A 95 -0.20 2.53 5.58
C PHE A 95 -0.60 1.46 6.61
N PRO A 96 -0.84 0.19 6.24
CA PRO A 96 -1.00 -0.87 7.21
C PRO A 96 0.40 -1.32 7.64
N GLU A 97 0.98 -0.63 8.61
CA GLU A 97 2.08 -1.17 9.40
C GLU A 97 1.84 -1.05 10.91
N ASP A 98 0.57 -0.96 11.30
CA ASP A 98 0.13 -1.27 12.65
C ASP A 98 -0.34 -2.72 12.63
N GLY A 99 0.59 -3.62 12.93
CA GLY A 99 0.20 -4.91 13.47
C GLY A 99 -0.43 -4.67 14.84
N ASP A 100 -1.74 -4.49 14.86
CA ASP A 100 -2.58 -4.71 16.03
C ASP A 100 -3.85 -5.43 15.58
N ASN A 101 -3.73 -6.75 15.52
CA ASN A 101 -4.84 -7.66 15.36
C ASN A 101 -5.41 -7.94 16.76
N GLY A 102 -5.99 -6.92 17.39
CA GLY A 102 -6.67 -7.02 18.68
C GLY A 102 -8.13 -7.39 18.47
N LYS A 103 -8.41 -8.66 18.15
CA LYS A 103 -9.68 -9.26 18.55
C LYS A 103 -9.57 -9.53 20.04
N ASP A 104 -10.41 -8.88 20.85
CA ASP A 104 -10.94 -9.30 22.16
C ASP A 104 -11.96 -8.21 22.59
N VAL A 105 -13.25 -8.34 22.28
CA VAL A 105 -14.32 -8.81 23.18
C VAL A 105 -14.05 -8.51 24.66
N VAL A 106 -14.86 -7.63 25.28
CA VAL A 106 -15.62 -7.87 26.53
C VAL A 106 -16.26 -6.56 27.04
N GLY A 107 -17.57 -6.63 27.33
CA GLY A 107 -18.14 -5.94 28.49
C GLY A 107 -18.76 -4.57 28.28
N GLY A 108 -19.90 -4.49 27.59
CA GLY A 108 -20.85 -3.39 27.81
C GLY A 108 -21.49 -3.53 29.20
N THR A 109 -20.92 -2.90 30.22
CA THR A 109 -21.62 -2.63 31.48
C THR A 109 -22.60 -1.49 31.24
N LYS A 110 -23.89 -1.81 31.16
CA LYS A 110 -24.98 -0.88 31.42
C LYS A 110 -25.47 -1.12 32.85
N ASP A 111 -25.07 -0.23 33.74
CA ASP A 111 -25.74 0.16 34.98
C ASP A 111 -25.31 1.64 35.12
N GLY A 112 -26.15 2.68 35.17
CA GLY A 112 -27.40 2.87 35.90
C GLY A 112 -27.19 4.09 36.84
N ALA A 113 -28.25 4.90 37.02
CA ALA A 113 -28.35 6.12 37.85
C ALA A 113 -27.85 7.42 37.19
N THR A 114 -28.64 8.50 37.11
CA THR A 114 -29.74 8.95 37.98
C THR A 114 -30.82 9.67 37.17
#